data_AF-A0A7V9BCX7-F1
#
_entry.id   AF-A0A7V9BCX7-F1
#
_cell.length_a   1.000
_cell.length_b   1.000
_cell.length_c   1.000
_cell.angle_alpha   90.00
_cell.angle_beta   90.00
_cell.angle_gamma   90.00
#
_symmetry.space_group_name_H-M   'P 1'
#
loop_
_entity.id
_entity.type
_entity.pdbx_description
1 polymer ?
#
loop_
_entity_poly.entity_id
_entity_poly.type
_entity_poly.pdbx_seq_one_letter_code
_entity_poly.pdbx_strand_id
1 'polypeptide(L)'
;MDVNTFDHVALWTSERDELARLLVDCCEMHEIERTDRFTLVGGDARRGKLTLFDAEGAREPGVLERVVLRTPEPEGVRERLEAAGIVTDANGMITADLPSGLAIGLVPNDGSGIVDLDHVVLRVPDPAATAAELEELGLERDGSGLRIADKHVVLHEGEVEESTRPLLNHLAFLVDAASDVALEARSRGIEIENVVDAPNTRAVFLWGPDRIKLEYVEHKPGFSLV
;
A
#
# COMPACT_ATOMS: atom_id res chain seq x y z
N MET A 1 14.45 7.46 12.14
CA MET A 1 13.19 7.86 11.46
C MET A 1 12.01 7.33 12.26
N ASP A 2 11.04 8.18 12.62
CA ASP A 2 9.84 7.76 13.37
C ASP A 2 8.63 7.76 12.43
N VAL A 3 7.96 6.61 12.29
CA VAL A 3 6.78 6.43 11.44
C VAL A 3 5.51 6.43 12.30
N ASN A 4 4.52 7.23 11.89
CA ASN A 4 3.26 7.41 12.60
C ASN A 4 2.19 6.40 12.18
N THR A 5 2.02 6.17 10.87
CA THR A 5 1.03 5.22 10.34
C THR A 5 1.38 4.77 8.92
N PHE A 6 0.78 3.67 8.47
CA PHE A 6 0.85 3.22 7.08
C PHE A 6 -0.23 3.97 6.29
N ASP A 7 0.19 4.94 5.50
CA ASP A 7 -0.69 5.92 4.87
C ASP A 7 -1.40 5.36 3.62
N HIS A 8 -0.64 4.77 2.70
CA HIS A 8 -1.20 4.21 1.48
C HIS A 8 -0.28 3.20 0.79
N VAL A 9 -0.88 2.40 -0.09
CA VAL A 9 -0.17 1.55 -1.06
C VAL A 9 -0.41 2.12 -2.44
N ALA A 10 0.68 2.41 -3.16
CA ALA A 10 0.59 2.90 -4.52
C ALA A 10 0.83 1.78 -5.52
N LEU A 11 0.01 1.75 -6.56
CA LEU A 11 -0.01 0.72 -7.58
C LEU A 11 0.13 1.34 -8.98
N TRP A 12 0.92 0.72 -9.83
CA TRP A 12 0.85 0.92 -11.27
C TRP A 12 -0.24 0.01 -11.84
N THR A 13 -1.05 0.48 -12.78
CA THR A 13 -2.13 -0.33 -13.36
C THR A 13 -2.44 0.12 -14.78
N SER A 14 -2.72 -0.84 -15.67
CA SER A 14 -3.24 -0.56 -17.01
C SER A 14 -4.76 -0.44 -17.06
N GLU A 15 -5.43 -0.70 -15.93
CA GLU A 15 -6.89 -0.79 -15.79
C GLU A 15 -7.36 0.09 -14.63
N ARG A 16 -6.77 1.28 -14.46
CA ARG A 16 -7.01 2.20 -13.33
C ARG A 16 -8.49 2.42 -13.04
N ASP A 17 -9.26 2.72 -14.07
CA ASP A 17 -10.68 3.06 -13.93
C ASP A 17 -11.53 1.86 -13.51
N GLU A 18 -11.23 0.67 -14.05
CA GLU A 18 -11.95 -0.54 -13.69
C GLU A 18 -11.59 -0.99 -12.27
N LEU A 19 -10.31 -0.91 -11.92
CA LEU A 19 -9.82 -1.23 -10.57
C LEU A 19 -10.41 -0.27 -9.53
N ALA A 20 -10.39 1.04 -9.79
CA ALA A 20 -11.03 2.05 -8.93
C ALA A 20 -12.53 1.76 -8.75
N ARG A 21 -13.23 1.46 -9.86
CA ARG A 21 -14.66 1.14 -9.82
C ARG A 21 -14.95 -0.08 -8.94
N LEU A 22 -14.19 -1.17 -9.06
CA LEU A 22 -14.39 -2.36 -8.22
C LEU A 22 -14.11 -2.09 -6.74
N LEU A 23 -13.04 -1.33 -6.44
CA LEU A 23 -12.72 -0.96 -5.06
C LEU A 23 -13.84 -0.11 -4.42
N VAL A 24 -14.46 0.79 -5.19
CA VAL A 24 -15.58 1.61 -4.73
C VAL A 24 -16.88 0.82 -4.65
N ASP A 25 -17.30 0.17 -5.75
CA ASP A 25 -18.59 -0.50 -5.86
C ASP A 25 -18.67 -1.76 -5.00
N CYS A 26 -17.56 -2.48 -4.83
CA CYS A 26 -17.54 -3.78 -4.15
C CYS A 26 -16.87 -3.72 -2.77
N CYS A 27 -15.76 -2.98 -2.63
CA CYS A 27 -14.91 -3.03 -1.42
C CYS A 27 -15.16 -1.90 -0.41
N GLU A 28 -16.32 -1.22 -0.49
CA GLU A 28 -16.76 -0.21 0.49
C GLU A 28 -15.86 1.03 0.59
N MET A 29 -14.97 1.21 -0.38
CA MET A 29 -14.18 2.43 -0.52
C MET A 29 -15.00 3.51 -1.23
N HIS A 30 -14.48 4.72 -1.21
CA HIS A 30 -14.92 5.79 -2.09
C HIS A 30 -13.71 6.44 -2.77
N GLU A 31 -13.96 7.15 -3.86
CA GLU A 31 -12.96 8.00 -4.50
C GLU A 31 -12.71 9.23 -3.63
N ILE A 32 -11.50 9.33 -3.09
CA ILE A 32 -11.05 10.47 -2.27
C ILE A 32 -10.58 11.60 -3.18
N GLU A 33 -9.80 11.25 -4.21
CA GLU A 33 -9.29 12.21 -5.17
C GLU A 33 -9.08 11.52 -6.52
N ARG A 34 -9.41 12.23 -7.59
CA ARG A 34 -9.08 11.83 -8.96
C ARG A 34 -8.46 12.98 -9.71
N THR A 35 -7.31 12.68 -10.31
CA THR A 35 -6.55 13.61 -11.15
C THR A 35 -6.21 12.92 -12.46
N ASP A 36 -5.62 13.67 -13.40
CA ASP A 36 -5.08 13.06 -14.61
C ASP A 36 -3.96 12.04 -14.32
N ARG A 37 -3.25 12.20 -13.19
CA ARG A 37 -2.09 11.37 -12.83
C ARG A 37 -2.46 10.11 -12.05
N PHE A 38 -3.44 10.20 -11.16
CA PHE A 38 -3.80 9.10 -10.27
C PHE A 38 -5.25 9.17 -9.80
N THR A 39 -5.75 8.03 -9.33
CA THR A 39 -6.99 7.91 -8.57
C THR A 39 -6.67 7.38 -7.17
N LEU A 40 -7.13 8.07 -6.14
CA LEU A 40 -6.95 7.72 -4.73
C LEU A 40 -8.29 7.22 -4.17
N VAL A 41 -8.30 5.99 -3.63
CA VAL A 41 -9.48 5.38 -3.04
C VAL A 41 -9.20 4.90 -1.60
N GLY A 42 -10.22 4.94 -0.75
CA GLY A 42 -10.14 4.49 0.63
C GLY A 42 -11.47 4.63 1.36
N GLY A 43 -11.54 4.16 2.61
CA GLY A 43 -12.74 4.32 3.44
C GLY A 43 -12.84 5.69 4.13
N ASP A 44 -11.70 6.32 4.39
CA ASP A 44 -11.56 7.70 4.88
C ASP A 44 -10.15 8.17 4.50
N ALA A 45 -9.99 9.45 4.15
CA ALA A 45 -8.73 9.94 3.65
C ALA A 45 -7.61 10.05 4.72
N ARG A 46 -7.96 9.98 6.00
CA ARG A 46 -7.03 9.87 7.14
C ARG A 46 -6.66 8.42 7.48
N ARG A 47 -7.30 7.44 6.84
CA ARG A 47 -7.02 6.01 6.99
C ARG A 47 -6.07 5.53 5.88
N GLY A 48 -5.79 4.23 5.86
CA GLY A 48 -5.04 3.58 4.80
C GLY A 48 -5.78 3.68 3.46
N LYS A 49 -5.03 4.01 2.40
CA LYS A 49 -5.58 4.26 1.05
C LYS A 49 -4.89 3.41 -0.01
N LEU A 50 -5.48 3.36 -1.20
CA LEU A 50 -4.85 2.88 -2.42
C LEU A 50 -4.71 4.01 -3.44
N THR A 51 -3.50 4.24 -3.92
CA THR A 51 -3.22 5.21 -4.99
C THR A 51 -2.96 4.46 -6.28
N LEU A 52 -3.77 4.71 -7.31
CA LEU A 52 -3.72 4.01 -8.59
C LEU A 52 -3.16 4.93 -9.67
N PHE A 53 -2.03 4.55 -10.25
CA PHE A 53 -1.37 5.28 -11.34
C PHE A 53 -1.52 4.53 -12.67
N ASP A 54 -1.84 5.26 -13.73
CA ASP A 54 -1.87 4.67 -15.08
C ASP A 54 -0.46 4.20 -15.50
N ALA A 55 -0.40 3.00 -16.07
CA ALA A 55 0.79 2.44 -16.69
C ALA A 55 0.42 1.65 -17.96
N GLU A 56 1.28 1.72 -18.98
CA GLU A 56 1.04 0.99 -20.22
C GLU A 56 1.33 -0.51 -20.08
N GLY A 57 0.31 -1.33 -20.38
CA GLY A 57 0.41 -2.78 -20.49
C GLY A 57 0.36 -3.53 -19.15
N ALA A 58 0.24 -4.86 -19.22
CA ALA A 58 0.15 -5.73 -18.04
C ALA A 58 1.28 -5.49 -17.03
N ARG A 59 0.97 -5.61 -15.73
CA ARG A 59 1.90 -5.48 -14.61
C ARG A 59 2.30 -6.84 -14.09
N GLU A 60 3.52 -6.92 -13.57
CA GLU A 60 4.03 -8.09 -12.89
C GLU A 60 3.88 -7.86 -11.37
N PRO A 61 3.48 -8.88 -10.58
CA PRO A 61 3.32 -8.71 -9.14
C PRO A 61 4.59 -8.17 -8.45
N GLY A 62 5.76 -8.60 -8.92
CA GLY A 62 7.04 -8.33 -8.28
C GLY A 62 7.01 -8.85 -6.85
N VAL A 63 7.43 -8.01 -5.90
CA VAL A 63 7.39 -8.31 -4.46
C VAL A 63 5.98 -8.28 -3.87
N LEU A 64 4.99 -7.65 -4.51
CA LEU A 64 3.65 -7.53 -3.95
C LEU A 64 2.88 -8.84 -4.15
N GLU A 65 2.62 -9.53 -3.05
CA GLU A 65 1.76 -10.71 -3.07
C GLU A 65 0.28 -10.32 -2.92
N ARG A 66 -0.04 -9.44 -1.95
CA ARG A 66 -1.44 -9.12 -1.62
C ARG A 66 -1.57 -7.82 -0.84
N VAL A 67 -2.65 -7.10 -1.06
CA VAL A 67 -3.12 -6.05 -0.15
C VAL A 67 -4.32 -6.55 0.64
N VAL A 68 -4.30 -6.46 1.96
CA VAL A 68 -5.41 -6.91 2.82
C VAL A 68 -6.16 -5.71 3.38
N LEU A 69 -7.47 -5.73 3.19
CA LEU A 69 -8.40 -4.72 3.66
C LEU A 69 -9.16 -5.25 4.87
N ARG A 70 -9.28 -4.44 5.92
CA ARG A 70 -10.20 -4.69 7.03
C ARG A 70 -11.52 -3.98 6.76
N THR A 71 -12.61 -4.74 6.69
CA THR A 71 -13.96 -4.26 6.33
C THR A 71 -14.99 -4.66 7.40
N PRO A 72 -16.03 -3.84 7.64
CA PRO A 72 -17.18 -4.24 8.46
C PRO A 72 -17.88 -5.52 8.01
N GLU A 73 -17.94 -5.79 6.71
CA GLU A 73 -18.75 -6.87 6.12
C GLU A 73 -17.96 -7.66 5.05
N PRO A 74 -16.93 -8.45 5.42
CA PRO A 74 -16.09 -9.19 4.45
C PRO A 74 -16.89 -10.09 3.51
N GLU A 75 -17.93 -10.76 4.04
CA GLU A 75 -18.83 -11.62 3.26
C GLU A 75 -19.67 -10.82 2.26
N GLY A 76 -20.16 -9.63 2.64
CA GLY A 76 -20.88 -8.74 1.74
C GLY A 76 -19.99 -8.19 0.62
N VAL A 77 -18.72 -7.89 0.92
CA VAL A 77 -17.73 -7.55 -0.11
C VAL A 77 -17.51 -8.72 -1.06
N ARG A 78 -17.38 -9.96 -0.55
CA ARG A 78 -17.25 -11.17 -1.37
C ARG A 78 -18.41 -11.31 -2.35
N GLU A 79 -19.64 -11.24 -1.85
CA GLU A 79 -20.85 -11.36 -2.67
C GLU A 79 -20.91 -10.30 -3.78
N ARG A 80 -20.51 -9.06 -3.49
CA ARG A 80 -20.44 -7.98 -4.48
C ARG A 80 -19.37 -8.24 -5.55
N LEU A 81 -18.21 -8.76 -5.17
CA LEU A 81 -17.15 -9.15 -6.10
C LEU A 81 -17.59 -10.29 -7.02
N GLU A 82 -18.20 -11.34 -6.46
CA GLU A 82 -18.73 -12.47 -7.24
C GLU A 82 -19.83 -12.03 -8.21
N ALA A 83 -20.72 -11.14 -7.77
CA ALA A 83 -21.76 -10.56 -8.62
C ALA A 83 -21.17 -9.71 -9.76
N ALA A 84 -19.99 -9.11 -9.56
CA ALA A 84 -19.24 -8.41 -10.59
C ALA A 84 -18.41 -9.34 -11.49
N GLY A 85 -18.48 -10.66 -11.29
CA GLY A 85 -17.76 -11.66 -12.08
C GLY A 85 -16.32 -11.91 -11.64
N ILE A 86 -15.92 -11.40 -10.47
CA ILE A 86 -14.61 -11.65 -9.87
C ILE A 86 -14.64 -12.98 -9.12
N VAL A 87 -13.65 -13.83 -9.38
CA VAL A 87 -13.49 -15.10 -8.68
C VAL A 87 -12.91 -14.82 -7.29
N THR A 88 -13.50 -15.46 -6.27
CA THR A 88 -13.03 -15.37 -4.89
C THR A 88 -12.69 -16.75 -4.34
N ASP A 89 -11.77 -16.80 -3.37
CA ASP A 89 -11.49 -17.98 -2.53
C ASP A 89 -11.71 -17.61 -1.05
N ALA A 90 -12.10 -18.58 -0.23
CA ALA A 90 -12.40 -18.41 1.19
C ALA A 90 -11.67 -19.44 2.09
N ASN A 91 -10.50 -19.92 1.66
CA ASN A 91 -9.67 -20.82 2.46
C ASN A 91 -8.88 -20.07 3.55
N GLY A 92 -9.53 -19.82 4.68
CA GLY A 92 -8.94 -19.17 5.87
C GLY A 92 -9.03 -17.64 5.86
N MET A 93 -8.91 -17.01 4.69
CA MET A 93 -9.18 -15.59 4.45
C MET A 93 -9.89 -15.46 3.10
N ILE A 94 -10.84 -14.53 3.00
CA ILE A 94 -11.45 -14.23 1.70
C ILE A 94 -10.42 -13.51 0.85
N THR A 95 -10.17 -14.02 -0.36
CA THR A 95 -9.23 -13.43 -1.31
C THR A 95 -9.87 -13.33 -2.68
N ALA A 96 -9.41 -12.35 -3.46
CA ALA A 96 -9.88 -12.12 -4.83
C ALA A 96 -8.76 -11.53 -5.67
N ASP A 97 -8.71 -11.90 -6.95
CA ASP A 97 -7.81 -11.28 -7.93
C ASP A 97 -8.58 -10.21 -8.71
N LEU A 98 -8.20 -8.96 -8.50
CA LEU A 98 -8.76 -7.80 -9.19
C LEU A 98 -8.02 -7.55 -10.52
N PRO A 99 -8.55 -6.67 -11.39
CA PRO A 99 -7.86 -6.24 -12.60
C PRO A 99 -6.42 -5.78 -12.33
N SER A 100 -5.60 -5.90 -13.37
CA SER A 100 -4.16 -5.64 -13.36
C SER A 100 -3.36 -6.51 -12.41
N GLY A 101 -3.93 -7.65 -11.98
CA GLY A 101 -3.27 -8.66 -11.16
C GLY A 101 -3.17 -8.28 -9.68
N LEU A 102 -3.99 -7.33 -9.21
CA LEU A 102 -4.03 -7.00 -7.79
C LEU A 102 -4.77 -8.07 -7.01
N ALA A 103 -4.03 -8.90 -6.29
CA ALA A 103 -4.62 -9.77 -5.28
C ALA A 103 -4.99 -8.96 -4.02
N ILE A 104 -6.23 -9.13 -3.57
CA ILE A 104 -6.70 -8.57 -2.30
C ILE A 104 -7.07 -9.67 -1.31
N GLY A 105 -7.02 -9.33 -0.02
CA GLY A 105 -7.58 -10.13 1.07
C GLY A 105 -8.58 -9.30 1.88
N LEU A 106 -9.52 -9.98 2.54
CA LEU A 106 -10.52 -9.32 3.38
C LEU A 106 -10.53 -9.93 4.78
N VAL A 107 -10.46 -9.07 5.78
CA VAL A 107 -10.61 -9.43 7.19
C VAL A 107 -11.68 -8.56 7.86
N PRO A 108 -12.34 -9.03 8.93
CA PRO A 108 -13.24 -8.19 9.71
C PRO A 108 -12.48 -7.01 10.32
N ASN A 109 -13.07 -5.83 10.32
CA ASN A 109 -12.50 -4.69 11.05
C ASN A 109 -12.76 -4.79 12.57
N ASP A 110 -12.18 -3.84 13.29
CA ASP A 110 -12.27 -3.69 14.74
C ASP A 110 -13.59 -3.06 15.24
N GLY A 111 -14.64 -3.06 14.40
CA GLY A 111 -15.91 -2.40 14.69
C GLY A 111 -15.93 -0.91 14.37
N SER A 112 -14.90 -0.37 13.70
CA SER A 112 -14.86 1.04 13.30
C SER A 112 -15.88 1.45 12.22
N GLY A 113 -16.57 0.50 11.60
CA GLY A 113 -17.66 0.76 10.63
C GLY A 113 -17.20 1.32 9.27
N ILE A 114 -15.89 1.50 9.08
CA ILE A 114 -15.29 2.04 7.85
C ILE A 114 -14.19 1.07 7.40
N VAL A 115 -14.09 0.83 6.09
CA VAL A 115 -13.01 0.03 5.51
C VAL A 115 -11.66 0.71 5.69
N ASP A 116 -10.60 -0.07 5.89
CA ASP A 116 -9.24 0.43 6.05
C ASP A 116 -8.22 -0.59 5.52
N LEU A 117 -6.99 -0.16 5.30
CA LEU A 117 -5.84 -1.04 5.09
C LEU A 117 -5.55 -1.80 6.39
N ASP A 118 -5.43 -3.12 6.30
CA ASP A 118 -5.01 -3.98 7.42
C ASP A 118 -3.50 -4.23 7.35
N HIS A 119 -3.06 -4.86 6.26
CA HIS A 119 -1.67 -5.15 6.02
C HIS A 119 -1.38 -5.35 4.53
N VAL A 120 -0.10 -5.33 4.19
CA VAL A 120 0.40 -5.77 2.88
C VAL A 120 1.22 -7.03 3.07
N VAL A 121 1.05 -7.99 2.16
CA VAL A 121 1.90 -9.19 2.08
C VAL A 121 2.90 -8.99 0.96
N LEU A 122 4.18 -9.06 1.30
CA LEU A 122 5.29 -9.03 0.35
C LEU A 122 5.94 -10.41 0.29
N ARG A 123 6.27 -10.84 -0.93
CA ARG A 123 7.14 -11.97 -1.18
C ARG A 123 8.57 -11.46 -1.33
N VAL A 124 9.50 -12.02 -0.59
CA VAL A 124 10.92 -11.62 -0.58
C VAL A 124 11.82 -12.84 -0.42
N PRO A 125 13.07 -12.80 -0.92
CA PRO A 125 13.98 -13.94 -0.87
C PRO A 125 14.42 -14.30 0.56
N ASP A 126 14.60 -13.31 1.44
CA ASP A 126 14.97 -13.52 2.84
C ASP A 126 14.17 -12.58 3.76
N PRO A 127 13.00 -13.02 4.26
CA PRO A 127 12.14 -12.21 5.13
C PRO A 127 12.84 -11.63 6.36
N ALA A 128 13.80 -12.36 6.93
CA ALA A 128 14.49 -11.94 8.14
C ALA A 128 15.49 -10.80 7.86
N ALA A 129 16.19 -10.87 6.73
CA ALA A 129 17.07 -9.81 6.24
C ALA A 129 16.27 -8.57 5.83
N THR A 130 15.22 -8.75 5.00
CA THR A 130 14.33 -7.66 4.58
C THR A 130 13.73 -6.93 5.78
N ALA A 131 13.23 -7.66 6.79
CA ALA A 131 12.68 -7.05 8.00
C ALA A 131 13.73 -6.24 8.77
N ALA A 132 14.97 -6.73 8.89
CA ALA A 132 16.05 -6.02 9.58
C ALA A 132 16.44 -4.72 8.86
N GLU A 133 16.50 -4.75 7.52
CA GLU A 133 16.80 -3.57 6.71
C GLU A 133 15.64 -2.55 6.72
N LEU A 134 14.39 -3.01 6.74
CA LEU A 134 13.23 -2.11 6.89
C LEU A 134 13.13 -1.54 8.32
N GLU A 135 13.53 -2.30 9.34
CA GLU A 135 13.65 -1.81 10.72
C GLU A 135 14.67 -0.68 10.81
N GLU A 136 15.80 -0.84 10.15
CA GLU A 136 16.78 0.22 9.96
C GLU A 136 16.22 1.46 9.27
N LEU A 137 15.14 1.35 8.50
CA LEU A 137 14.44 2.45 7.83
C LEU A 137 13.26 3.01 8.66
N GLY A 138 13.16 2.64 9.94
CA GLY A 138 12.22 3.22 10.90
C GLY A 138 10.88 2.47 11.03
N LEU A 139 10.75 1.29 10.42
CA LEU A 139 9.60 0.41 10.64
C LEU A 139 9.81 -0.40 11.93
N GLU A 140 8.74 -0.73 12.65
CA GLU A 140 8.89 -1.51 13.87
C GLU A 140 8.86 -3.01 13.55
N ARG A 141 9.80 -3.78 14.09
CA ARG A 141 9.81 -5.22 13.90
C ARG A 141 8.73 -5.93 14.72
N ASP A 142 8.00 -6.83 14.09
CA ASP A 142 7.00 -7.68 14.75
C ASP A 142 7.12 -9.13 14.26
N GLY A 143 7.84 -9.95 15.04
CA GLY A 143 8.16 -11.32 14.65
C GLY A 143 8.95 -11.38 13.34
N SER A 144 8.38 -12.04 12.32
CA SER A 144 8.93 -12.13 10.97
C SER A 144 8.45 -11.04 10.01
N GLY A 145 7.58 -10.14 10.46
CA GLY A 145 7.08 -9.01 9.69
C GLY A 145 7.39 -7.68 10.37
N LEU A 146 6.61 -6.67 10.02
CA LEU A 146 6.74 -5.31 10.53
C LEU A 146 5.37 -4.80 10.97
N ARG A 147 5.37 -3.97 12.02
CA ARG A 147 4.21 -3.27 12.53
C ARG A 147 4.40 -1.76 12.32
N ILE A 148 3.32 -1.11 11.90
CA ILE A 148 3.24 0.32 11.67
C ILE A 148 1.94 0.79 12.31
N ALA A 149 2.03 1.31 13.54
CA ALA A 149 0.88 1.56 14.41
C ALA A 149 -0.01 0.30 14.55
N ASP A 150 -1.19 0.31 13.95
CA ASP A 150 -2.21 -0.75 13.97
C ASP A 150 -2.23 -1.61 12.69
N LYS A 151 -1.28 -1.39 11.78
CA LYS A 151 -1.16 -2.03 10.46
C LYS A 151 0.15 -2.81 10.36
N HIS A 152 0.23 -3.70 9.37
CA HIS A 152 1.40 -4.57 9.24
C HIS A 152 1.95 -4.66 7.82
N VAL A 153 3.22 -5.05 7.71
CA VAL A 153 3.79 -5.64 6.51
C VAL A 153 4.18 -7.08 6.85
N VAL A 154 3.55 -8.03 6.18
CA VAL A 154 3.83 -9.45 6.32
C VAL A 154 4.81 -9.85 5.24
N LEU A 155 5.86 -10.58 5.61
CA LEU A 155 6.89 -11.04 4.69
C LEU A 155 6.78 -12.56 4.53
N HIS A 156 6.63 -13.00 3.28
CA HIS A 156 6.67 -14.40 2.89
C HIS A 156 7.96 -14.69 2.13
N GLU A 157 8.59 -15.81 2.45
CA GLU A 157 9.74 -16.30 1.70
C GLU A 157 9.30 -16.71 0.28
N GLY A 158 10.07 -16.30 -0.72
CA GLY A 158 9.92 -16.79 -2.08
C GLY A 158 10.81 -16.06 -3.07
N GLU A 159 11.12 -16.73 -4.17
CA GLU A 159 11.83 -16.11 -5.28
C GLU A 159 10.94 -15.05 -5.94
N VAL A 160 11.53 -13.87 -6.17
CA VAL A 160 10.91 -12.78 -6.91
C VAL A 160 11.83 -12.46 -8.08
N GLU A 161 11.31 -12.55 -9.29
CA GLU A 161 12.02 -12.06 -10.46
C GLU A 161 12.03 -10.54 -10.45
N GLU A 162 13.18 -9.95 -10.78
CA GLU A 162 13.29 -8.50 -10.92
C GLU A 162 12.34 -8.03 -12.03
N SER A 163 11.35 -7.22 -11.64
CA SER A 163 10.33 -6.75 -12.56
C SER A 163 10.73 -5.41 -13.18
N THR A 164 10.59 -5.32 -14.50
CA THR A 164 10.69 -4.04 -15.22
C THR A 164 9.35 -3.30 -15.27
N ARG A 165 8.27 -3.94 -14.82
CA ARG A 165 6.87 -3.47 -14.88
C ARG A 165 6.12 -3.82 -13.60
N PRO A 166 6.63 -3.45 -12.41
CA PRO A 166 6.04 -3.88 -11.15
C PRO A 166 4.64 -3.30 -10.97
N LEU A 167 3.75 -4.09 -10.37
CA LEU A 167 2.44 -3.66 -9.89
C LEU A 167 2.61 -2.71 -8.71
N LEU A 168 3.49 -3.04 -7.75
CA LEU A 168 3.81 -2.15 -6.65
C LEU A 168 4.61 -0.94 -7.14
N ASN A 169 4.09 0.25 -6.87
CA ASN A 169 4.83 1.50 -7.06
C ASN A 169 5.62 1.83 -5.79
N HIS A 170 4.96 1.95 -4.65
CA HIS A 170 5.59 2.18 -3.34
C HIS A 170 4.64 1.89 -2.17
N LEU A 171 5.22 1.75 -0.98
CA LEU A 171 4.53 1.76 0.30
C LEU A 171 4.78 3.11 0.99
N ALA A 172 3.72 3.79 1.43
CA ALA A 172 3.82 5.12 1.99
C ALA A 172 3.57 5.15 3.50
N PHE A 173 4.40 5.89 4.21
CA PHE A 173 4.42 5.98 5.66
C PHE A 173 4.32 7.44 6.09
N LEU A 174 3.36 7.75 6.95
CA LEU A 174 3.20 9.09 7.49
C LEU A 174 4.30 9.37 8.50
N VAL A 175 4.98 10.50 8.36
CA VAL A 175 6.01 11.01 9.27
C VAL A 175 5.74 12.46 9.65
N ASP A 176 6.33 12.91 10.76
CA ASP A 176 6.22 14.29 11.20
C ASP A 176 6.97 15.27 10.29
N ALA A 177 8.14 14.85 9.78
CA ALA A 177 8.99 15.69 8.95
C ALA A 177 9.74 14.87 7.89
N ALA A 178 9.32 14.99 6.63
CA ALA A 178 9.98 14.28 5.52
C ALA A 178 11.40 14.80 5.29
N SER A 179 11.69 16.05 5.66
CA SER A 179 13.05 16.61 5.59
C SER A 179 14.06 15.87 6.49
N ASP A 180 13.61 15.41 7.64
CA ASP A 180 14.47 14.73 8.62
C ASP A 180 14.82 13.33 8.12
N VAL A 181 13.85 12.64 7.51
CA VAL A 181 14.07 11.39 6.77
C VAL A 181 15.11 11.58 5.66
N ALA A 182 14.99 12.62 4.83
CA ALA A 182 15.98 12.88 3.78
C ALA A 182 17.38 13.18 4.32
N LEU A 183 17.49 13.87 5.46
CA LEU A 183 18.78 14.16 6.09
C LEU A 183 19.42 12.87 6.62
N GLU A 184 18.65 12.03 7.30
CA GLU A 184 19.09 10.74 7.83
C GLU A 184 19.47 9.77 6.70
N ALA A 185 18.67 9.68 5.63
CA ALA A 185 18.98 8.85 4.48
C ALA A 185 20.33 9.25 3.84
N ARG A 186 20.58 10.56 3.66
CA ARG A 186 21.87 11.05 3.13
C ARG A 186 23.04 10.74 4.05
N SER A 187 22.87 10.88 5.36
CA SER A 187 23.97 10.64 6.32
C SER A 187 24.38 9.17 6.37
N ARG A 188 23.45 8.27 6.05
CA ARG A 188 23.64 6.82 6.01
C ARG A 188 23.96 6.27 4.62
N GLY A 189 23.93 7.12 3.58
CA GLY A 189 24.18 6.71 2.19
C GLY A 189 23.05 5.89 1.57
N ILE A 190 21.83 5.99 2.10
CA ILE A 190 20.63 5.34 1.54
C ILE A 190 20.26 6.03 0.22
N GLU A 191 19.87 5.23 -0.78
CA GLU A 191 19.48 5.73 -2.10
C GLU A 191 18.15 6.50 -2.02
N ILE A 192 18.21 7.81 -2.22
CA ILE A 192 17.03 8.66 -2.40
C ILE A 192 16.66 8.65 -3.88
N GLU A 193 15.48 8.14 -4.19
CA GLU A 193 14.94 8.12 -5.55
C GLU A 193 14.42 9.50 -5.95
N ASN A 194 13.66 10.15 -5.06
CA ASN A 194 13.05 11.44 -5.32
C ASN A 194 12.68 12.17 -4.02
N VAL A 195 12.55 13.50 -4.12
CA VAL A 195 11.98 14.34 -3.07
C VAL A 195 10.92 15.22 -3.71
N VAL A 196 9.68 15.11 -3.23
CA VAL A 196 8.53 15.84 -3.75
C VAL A 196 8.14 16.92 -2.74
N ASP A 197 7.98 18.13 -3.25
CA ASP A 197 7.48 19.27 -2.50
C ASP A 197 6.21 19.80 -3.19
N ALA A 198 5.06 19.25 -2.79
CA ALA A 198 3.75 19.62 -3.32
C ALA A 198 3.06 20.66 -2.41
N PRO A 199 1.99 21.33 -2.85
CA PRO A 199 1.31 22.34 -2.03
C PRO A 199 0.89 21.83 -0.64
N ASN A 200 0.38 20.59 -0.57
CA ASN A 200 -0.20 20.03 0.64
C ASN A 200 0.63 18.92 1.29
N THR A 201 1.61 18.37 0.57
CA THR A 201 2.43 17.25 1.05
C THR A 201 3.90 17.51 0.74
N ARG A 202 4.77 16.98 1.60
CA ARG A 202 6.18 16.80 1.29
C ARG A 202 6.48 15.31 1.43
N ALA A 203 7.21 14.75 0.48
CA ALA A 203 7.50 13.33 0.47
C ALA A 203 8.95 13.06 0.07
N VAL A 204 9.51 11.99 0.64
CA VAL A 204 10.83 11.48 0.29
C VAL A 204 10.69 10.01 -0.09
N PHE A 205 11.19 9.67 -1.27
CA PHE A 205 11.17 8.31 -1.80
C PHE A 205 12.55 7.69 -1.63
N LEU A 206 12.60 6.54 -0.96
CA LEU A 206 13.81 5.76 -0.74
C LEU A 206 13.67 4.41 -1.44
N TRP A 207 14.78 3.86 -1.92
CA TRP A 207 14.85 2.44 -2.24
C TRP A 207 15.26 1.67 -0.98
N GLY A 208 14.38 0.77 -0.55
CA GLY A 208 14.63 -0.18 0.52
C GLY A 208 15.17 -1.52 -0.01
N PRO A 209 15.24 -2.54 0.88
CA PRO A 209 15.61 -3.91 0.50
C PRO A 209 14.69 -4.46 -0.58
N ASP A 210 15.18 -5.44 -1.34
CA ASP A 210 14.43 -6.14 -2.39
C ASP A 210 13.78 -5.21 -3.44
N ARG A 211 14.36 -4.03 -3.62
CA ARG A 211 13.84 -2.95 -4.48
C ARG A 211 12.41 -2.53 -4.12
N ILE A 212 12.04 -2.63 -2.84
CA ILE A 212 10.79 -2.06 -2.33
C ILE A 212 10.97 -0.55 -2.24
N LYS A 213 10.18 0.22 -3.01
CA LYS A 213 10.17 1.69 -2.88
C LYS A 213 9.34 2.10 -1.68
N LEU A 214 9.90 2.94 -0.82
CA LEU A 214 9.23 3.48 0.36
C LEU A 214 9.04 4.99 0.18
N GLU A 215 7.86 5.48 0.49
CA GLU A 215 7.57 6.91 0.59
C GLU A 215 7.41 7.29 2.06
N TYR A 216 8.10 8.35 2.49
CA TYR A 216 7.88 8.98 3.78
C TYR A 216 7.19 10.31 3.54
N VAL A 217 5.91 10.38 3.89
CA VAL A 217 5.03 11.51 3.58
C VAL A 217 4.75 12.34 4.83
N GLU A 218 4.86 13.65 4.67
CA GLU A 218 4.50 14.67 5.64
C GLU A 218 3.29 15.44 5.09
N HIS A 219 2.21 15.51 5.87
CA HIS A 219 1.06 16.36 5.55
C HIS A 219 1.30 17.78 6.08
N LYS A 220 1.30 18.76 5.18
CA LYS A 220 1.55 20.16 5.54
C LYS A 220 0.35 20.78 6.28
N PRO A 221 0.60 21.77 7.16
CA PRO A 221 -0.47 22.54 7.78
C PRO A 221 -1.38 23.16 6.71
N GLY A 222 -2.66 22.78 6.71
CA GLY A 222 -3.64 23.18 5.68
C GLY A 222 -4.17 22.03 4.82
N PHE A 223 -3.64 20.82 4.96
CA PHE A 223 -4.26 19.61 4.42
C PHE A 223 -5.61 19.35 5.10
N SER A 224 -6.68 19.86 4.50
CA SER A 224 -8.04 19.42 4.75
C SER A 224 -8.43 18.53 3.59
N LEU A 225 -8.56 17.24 3.86
CA LEU A 225 -9.35 16.34 3.05
C LEU A 225 -10.80 16.74 3.30
N VAL A 226 -11.30 17.67 2.48
CA VAL A 226 -12.69 18.16 2.54
C VAL A 226 -13.61 17.08 2.00
#